data_AF-A0A975JDH5-F1
#
_entry.id   AF-A0A975JDH5-F1
#
_cell.length_a   1.000
_cell.length_b   1.000
_cell.length_c   1.000
_cell.angle_alpha   90.00
_cell.angle_beta   90.00
_cell.angle_gamma   90.00
#
_symmetry.space_group_name_H-M   'P 1'
#
loop_
_entity.id
_entity.type
_entity.pdbx_description
1 polymer ?
#
loop_
_entity_poly.entity_id
_entity_poly.type
_entity_poly.pdbx_seq_one_letter_code
_entity_poly.pdbx_strand_id
1 'polypeptide(L)'
;MVEFRFGSKSEEEEAAAKLEMQLESERQDFEMRYGQLGSVHENLRQFRIRKGYKKQEMAAIMEITPRTYYIYEKGERAIPSTALVKLAALTRCDLNEILMGRLAPSNEQTTHRAVDDLNTTIDYLKHIYPKMDLATRLEVACFVVKNDWQGTKRMQPSNIREAVKVITRYRFHPEGLPAPPHWEDYGEHQDLYEEADAEWNRIVEEDFGPLPDN
;
A
#
# COMPACT_ATOMS: atom_id res chain seq x y z
N MET A 1 30.67 2.64 -55.05
CA MET A 1 30.54 2.99 -53.61
C MET A 1 29.41 3.97 -53.48
N VAL A 2 28.37 3.65 -52.72
CA VAL A 2 27.25 4.57 -52.47
C VAL A 2 27.64 5.41 -51.25
N GLU A 3 27.88 6.71 -51.44
CA GLU A 3 28.11 7.65 -50.34
C GLU A 3 26.79 7.93 -49.64
N PHE A 4 26.61 7.39 -48.44
CA PHE A 4 25.52 7.79 -47.55
C PHE A 4 25.93 9.08 -46.82
N ARG A 5 25.34 10.22 -47.21
CA ARG A 5 25.43 11.47 -46.45
C ARG A 5 24.40 11.45 -45.33
N PHE A 6 24.85 11.32 -44.10
CA PHE A 6 24.04 11.60 -42.92
C PHE A 6 23.91 13.11 -42.78
N GLY A 7 22.82 13.68 -43.31
CA GLY A 7 22.43 15.05 -42.96
C GLY A 7 22.14 15.11 -41.47
N SER A 8 22.68 16.11 -40.78
CA SER A 8 22.31 16.43 -39.39
C SER A 8 20.81 16.74 -39.38
N LYS A 9 20.02 15.93 -38.67
CA LYS A 9 18.61 16.20 -38.44
C LYS A 9 18.46 17.59 -37.81
N SER A 10 17.47 18.36 -38.24
CA SER A 10 17.17 19.62 -37.57
C SER A 10 16.69 19.34 -36.14
N GLU A 11 16.87 20.30 -35.22
CA GLU A 11 16.41 20.17 -33.83
C GLU A 11 14.89 19.87 -33.76
N GLU A 12 14.12 20.34 -34.75
CA GLU A 12 12.69 20.07 -34.90
C GLU A 12 12.40 18.61 -35.27
N GLU A 13 13.20 17.98 -36.13
CA GLU A 13 13.06 16.56 -36.48
C GLU A 13 13.43 15.64 -35.31
N GLU A 14 14.41 16.02 -34.48
CA GLU A 14 14.76 15.26 -33.27
C GLU A 14 13.69 15.37 -32.18
N ALA A 15 13.08 16.54 -32.01
CA ALA A 15 11.99 16.75 -31.07
C ALA A 15 10.73 15.98 -31.48
N ALA A 16 10.38 15.99 -32.78
CA ALA A 16 9.28 15.22 -33.32
C ALA A 16 9.48 13.71 -33.15
N ALA A 17 10.69 13.19 -33.42
CA ALA A 17 11.01 11.78 -33.24
C ALA A 17 10.95 11.34 -31.77
N LYS A 18 11.35 12.21 -30.82
CA LYS A 18 11.22 11.92 -29.38
C LYS A 18 9.76 11.90 -28.93
N LEU A 19 8.96 12.85 -29.39
CA LEU A 19 7.53 12.91 -29.09
C LEU A 19 6.80 11.67 -29.64
N GLU A 20 7.11 11.29 -30.88
CA GLU A 20 6.55 10.10 -31.52
C GLU A 20 6.95 8.82 -30.79
N MET A 21 8.21 8.70 -30.36
CA MET A 21 8.67 7.58 -29.53
C MET A 21 8.00 7.55 -28.15
N GLN A 22 7.75 8.71 -27.53
CA GLN A 22 7.01 8.81 -26.27
C GLN A 22 5.55 8.39 -26.46
N LEU A 23 4.86 8.90 -27.48
CA LEU A 23 3.48 8.53 -27.81
C LEU A 23 3.34 7.05 -28.18
N GLU A 24 4.32 6.48 -28.89
CA GLU A 24 4.38 5.06 -29.23
C GLU A 24 4.55 4.22 -27.96
N SER A 25 5.44 4.63 -27.05
CA SER A 25 5.63 3.99 -25.74
C SER A 25 4.36 4.08 -24.89
N GLU A 26 3.69 5.23 -24.86
CA GLU A 26 2.44 5.44 -24.14
C GLU A 26 1.30 4.61 -24.74
N ARG A 27 1.23 4.51 -26.07
CA ARG A 27 0.24 3.67 -26.78
C ARG A 27 0.48 2.19 -26.51
N GLN A 28 1.73 1.74 -26.52
CA GLN A 28 2.08 0.36 -26.16
C GLN A 28 1.80 0.06 -24.69
N ASP A 29 2.10 0.99 -23.77
CA ASP A 29 1.73 0.89 -22.36
C ASP A 29 0.22 0.86 -22.18
N PHE A 30 -0.51 1.68 -22.95
CA PHE A 30 -1.97 1.72 -22.96
C PHE A 30 -2.54 0.40 -23.48
N GLU A 31 -2.06 -0.13 -24.60
CA GLU A 31 -2.48 -1.43 -25.12
C GLU A 31 -2.09 -2.59 -24.17
N MET A 32 -0.96 -2.50 -23.46
CA MET A 32 -0.59 -3.48 -22.42
C MET A 32 -1.48 -3.39 -21.17
N ARG A 33 -1.94 -2.19 -20.80
CA ARG A 33 -2.78 -1.93 -19.63
C ARG A 33 -4.28 -2.10 -19.90
N TYR A 34 -4.70 -1.89 -21.15
CA TYR A 34 -6.10 -1.82 -21.57
C TYR A 34 -6.44 -2.75 -22.76
N GLY A 35 -5.53 -3.67 -23.13
CA GLY A 35 -5.74 -4.67 -24.16
C GLY A 35 -6.97 -5.57 -23.90
N GLN A 36 -7.48 -6.18 -24.98
CA GLN A 36 -8.75 -6.91 -25.05
C GLN A 36 -9.07 -7.75 -23.80
N LEU A 37 -10.32 -7.67 -23.35
CA LEU A 37 -10.93 -8.48 -22.30
C LEU A 37 -10.81 -9.98 -22.66
N GLY A 38 -9.71 -10.61 -22.25
CA GLY A 38 -9.52 -12.05 -22.33
C GLY A 38 -10.37 -12.78 -21.31
N SER A 39 -10.46 -14.11 -21.45
CA SER A 39 -10.99 -14.94 -20.37
C SER A 39 -10.15 -14.74 -19.10
N VAL A 40 -10.74 -14.94 -17.92
CA VAL A 40 -10.04 -14.84 -16.64
C VAL A 40 -8.74 -15.66 -16.63
N HIS A 41 -8.73 -16.79 -17.32
CA HIS A 41 -7.60 -17.69 -17.45
C HIS A 41 -6.46 -17.11 -18.29
N GLU A 42 -6.80 -16.45 -19.41
CA GLU A 42 -5.82 -15.72 -20.21
C GLU A 42 -5.31 -14.49 -19.45
N ASN A 43 -6.16 -13.78 -18.71
CA ASN A 43 -5.75 -12.64 -17.91
C ASN A 43 -4.77 -13.05 -16.80
N LEU A 44 -4.97 -14.20 -16.16
CA LEU A 44 -4.01 -14.76 -15.21
C LEU A 44 -2.65 -15.08 -15.89
N ARG A 45 -2.69 -15.64 -17.09
CA ARG A 45 -1.48 -15.93 -17.89
C ARG A 45 -0.74 -14.64 -18.27
N GLN A 46 -1.46 -13.62 -18.73
CA GLN A 46 -0.90 -12.32 -19.07
C GLN A 46 -0.35 -11.61 -17.84
N PHE A 47 -1.06 -11.63 -16.72
CA PHE A 47 -0.58 -11.12 -15.44
C PHE A 47 0.77 -11.74 -15.06
N ARG A 48 0.88 -13.08 -15.13
CA ARG A 48 2.15 -13.77 -14.88
C ARG A 48 3.27 -13.28 -15.80
N ILE A 49 3.00 -13.16 -17.10
CA ILE A 49 3.99 -12.70 -18.09
C ILE A 49 4.41 -11.26 -17.80
N ARG A 50 3.46 -10.35 -17.55
CA ARG A 50 3.71 -8.94 -17.24
C ARG A 50 4.58 -8.75 -16.00
N LYS A 51 4.39 -9.58 -14.97
CA LYS A 51 5.20 -9.54 -13.74
C LYS A 51 6.50 -10.36 -13.84
N GLY A 52 6.75 -11.04 -14.95
CA GLY A 52 7.96 -11.85 -15.16
C GLY A 52 8.02 -13.15 -14.35
N TYR A 53 6.90 -13.61 -13.79
CA TYR A 53 6.90 -14.81 -12.96
C TYR A 53 6.92 -16.11 -13.77
N LYS A 54 7.60 -17.12 -13.23
CA LYS A 54 7.52 -18.50 -13.71
C LYS A 54 6.25 -19.17 -13.21
N LYS A 55 5.78 -20.21 -13.90
CA LYS A 55 4.58 -20.96 -13.50
C LYS A 55 4.72 -21.60 -12.11
N GLN A 56 5.93 -22.03 -11.75
CA GLN A 56 6.21 -22.60 -10.43
C GLN A 56 6.13 -21.55 -9.32
N GLU A 57 6.61 -20.33 -9.57
CA GLU A 57 6.54 -19.21 -8.62
C GLU A 57 5.09 -18.81 -8.38
N MET A 58 4.29 -18.68 -9.44
CA MET A 58 2.86 -18.40 -9.30
C MET A 58 2.13 -19.49 -8.53
N ALA A 59 2.46 -20.77 -8.79
CA ALA A 59 1.88 -21.88 -8.05
C ALA A 59 2.25 -21.84 -6.57
N ALA A 60 3.50 -21.49 -6.24
CA ALA A 60 3.95 -21.33 -4.86
C ALA A 60 3.22 -20.16 -4.16
N ILE A 61 3.09 -19.01 -4.82
CA ILE A 61 2.34 -17.85 -4.29
C ILE A 61 0.87 -18.20 -4.04
N MET A 62 0.26 -18.97 -4.93
CA MET A 62 -1.12 -19.42 -4.77
C MET A 62 -1.27 -20.61 -3.81
N GLU A 63 -0.16 -21.15 -3.29
CA GLU A 63 -0.09 -22.37 -2.47
C GLU A 63 -0.79 -23.57 -3.12
N ILE A 64 -0.54 -23.78 -4.41
CA ILE A 64 -1.08 -24.89 -5.21
C ILE A 64 0.05 -25.62 -5.93
N THR A 65 -0.26 -26.80 -6.48
CA THR A 65 0.71 -27.51 -7.31
C THR A 65 0.90 -26.83 -8.66
N PRO A 66 2.11 -26.88 -9.27
CA PRO A 66 2.33 -26.34 -10.62
C PRO A 66 1.42 -26.96 -11.69
N ARG A 67 1.04 -28.23 -11.52
CA ARG A 67 0.06 -28.91 -12.38
C ARG A 67 -1.31 -28.25 -12.29
N THR A 68 -1.77 -27.96 -11.08
CA THR A 68 -3.04 -27.26 -10.85
C THR A 68 -3.03 -25.88 -11.49
N TYR A 69 -1.94 -25.11 -11.32
CA TYR A 69 -1.78 -23.80 -11.94
C TYR A 69 -1.84 -23.87 -13.47
N TYR A 70 -1.24 -24.88 -14.08
CA TYR A 70 -1.29 -25.07 -15.53
C TYR A 70 -2.72 -25.31 -16.06
N ILE A 71 -3.52 -26.10 -15.34
CA ILE A 71 -4.94 -26.35 -15.64
C ILE A 71 -5.74 -25.03 -15.54
N TYR A 72 -5.41 -24.17 -14.57
CA TYR A 72 -6.01 -22.84 -14.44
C TYR A 72 -5.69 -21.93 -15.60
N GLU A 73 -4.43 -21.80 -16.03
CA GLU A 73 -4.09 -20.95 -17.20
C GLU A 73 -4.78 -21.43 -18.49
N LYS A 74 -5.02 -22.74 -18.62
CA LYS A 74 -5.73 -23.29 -19.77
C LYS A 74 -7.24 -23.08 -19.75
N GLY A 75 -7.81 -22.70 -18.62
CA GLY A 75 -9.26 -22.63 -18.44
C GLY A 75 -9.97 -23.98 -18.36
N GLU A 76 -9.23 -25.06 -18.11
CA GLU A 76 -9.80 -26.40 -17.90
C GLU A 76 -10.48 -26.52 -16.52
N ARG A 77 -10.16 -25.63 -15.58
CA ARG A 77 -10.77 -25.56 -14.24
C ARG A 77 -10.88 -24.12 -13.76
N ALA A 78 -12.00 -23.80 -13.11
CA ALA A 78 -12.19 -22.52 -12.43
C ALA A 78 -11.16 -22.32 -11.30
N ILE A 79 -10.71 -21.08 -11.13
CA ILE A 79 -9.75 -20.70 -10.09
C ILE A 79 -10.52 -20.47 -8.79
N PRO A 80 -10.17 -21.12 -7.68
CA PRO A 80 -10.83 -20.88 -6.40
C PRO A 80 -10.52 -19.47 -5.89
N SER A 81 -11.51 -18.81 -5.28
CA SER A 81 -11.38 -17.46 -4.72
C SER A 81 -10.26 -17.36 -3.68
N THR A 82 -10.05 -18.40 -2.88
CA THR A 82 -8.98 -18.47 -1.88
C THR A 82 -7.59 -18.34 -2.49
N ALA A 83 -7.35 -18.95 -3.66
CA ALA A 83 -6.06 -18.84 -4.34
C ALA A 83 -5.85 -17.45 -4.98
N LEU A 84 -6.93 -16.83 -5.46
CA LEU A 84 -6.89 -15.45 -5.97
C LEU A 84 -6.61 -14.44 -4.87
N VAL A 85 -7.19 -14.63 -3.68
CA VAL A 85 -6.95 -13.76 -2.51
C VAL A 85 -5.49 -13.86 -2.08
N LYS A 86 -4.93 -15.08 -2.00
CA LYS A 86 -3.49 -15.28 -1.69
C LYS A 86 -2.59 -14.60 -2.72
N LEU A 87 -2.91 -14.76 -4.00
CA LEU A 87 -2.18 -14.11 -5.08
C LEU A 87 -2.20 -12.58 -4.92
N ALA A 88 -3.38 -11.99 -4.71
CA ALA A 88 -3.53 -10.54 -4.52
C ALA A 88 -2.77 -10.04 -3.29
N ALA A 89 -2.88 -10.74 -2.15
CA ALA A 89 -2.21 -10.38 -0.90
C ALA A 89 -0.68 -10.40 -1.02
N LEU A 90 -0.12 -11.45 -1.62
CA LEU A 90 1.33 -11.62 -1.71
C LEU A 90 1.97 -10.79 -2.84
N THR A 91 1.25 -10.55 -3.94
CA THR A 91 1.75 -9.70 -5.04
C THR A 91 1.43 -8.22 -4.85
N ARG A 92 0.63 -7.87 -3.83
CA ARG A 92 0.11 -6.50 -3.59
C ARG A 92 -0.57 -5.89 -4.82
N CYS A 93 -1.16 -6.73 -5.67
CA CYS A 93 -1.84 -6.32 -6.89
C CYS A 93 -3.36 -6.33 -6.70
N ASP A 94 -4.05 -5.46 -7.42
CA ASP A 94 -5.51 -5.40 -7.40
C ASP A 94 -6.12 -6.64 -8.04
N LEU A 95 -7.25 -7.11 -7.50
CA LEU A 95 -7.90 -8.31 -8.02
C LEU A 95 -8.42 -8.09 -9.46
N ASN A 96 -8.82 -6.87 -9.83
CA ASN A 96 -9.18 -6.59 -11.22
C ASN A 96 -7.97 -6.63 -12.15
N GLU A 97 -6.77 -6.25 -11.68
CA GLU A 97 -5.56 -6.35 -12.50
C GLU A 97 -5.26 -7.80 -12.87
N ILE A 98 -5.51 -8.72 -11.93
CA ILE A 98 -5.35 -10.17 -12.12
C ILE A 98 -6.47 -10.73 -13.01
N LEU A 99 -7.74 -10.42 -12.70
CA LEU A 99 -8.89 -11.08 -13.32
C LEU A 99 -9.32 -10.46 -14.64
N MET A 100 -9.23 -9.13 -14.76
CA MET A 100 -9.72 -8.34 -15.87
C MET A 100 -8.58 -7.77 -16.72
N GLY A 101 -7.33 -7.98 -16.30
CA GLY A 101 -6.15 -7.44 -16.96
C GLY A 101 -5.93 -5.93 -16.71
N ARG A 102 -6.84 -5.27 -15.99
CA ARG A 102 -6.87 -3.81 -15.77
C ARG A 102 -7.07 -3.48 -14.31
N LEU A 103 -6.48 -2.39 -13.84
CA LEU A 103 -6.77 -1.86 -12.50
C LEU A 103 -8.27 -1.55 -12.38
N ALA A 104 -8.81 -1.68 -11.17
CA ALA A 104 -10.10 -1.07 -10.86
C ALA A 104 -10.07 0.39 -11.33
N PRO A 105 -11.09 0.88 -12.08
CA PRO A 105 -11.16 2.29 -12.37
C PRO A 105 -11.15 3.03 -11.03
N SER A 106 -10.15 3.89 -10.83
CA SER A 106 -10.13 4.76 -9.65
C SER A 106 -11.39 5.59 -9.71
N ASN A 107 -12.30 5.40 -8.75
CA ASN A 107 -13.43 6.30 -8.61
C ASN A 107 -12.83 7.66 -8.23
N GLU A 108 -12.77 8.57 -9.20
CA GLU A 108 -12.23 9.92 -9.04
C GLU A 108 -12.84 10.60 -7.81
N GLN A 109 -14.13 10.37 -7.56
CA GLN A 109 -14.82 10.87 -6.38
C GLN A 109 -14.28 10.28 -5.06
N THR A 110 -13.89 9.01 -5.05
CA THR A 110 -13.25 8.38 -3.88
C THR A 110 -11.85 8.94 -3.66
N THR A 111 -11.08 9.15 -4.73
CA THR A 111 -9.76 9.77 -4.65
C THR A 111 -9.86 11.21 -4.12
N HIS A 112 -10.78 12.02 -4.66
CA HIS A 112 -11.03 13.37 -4.15
C HIS A 112 -11.42 13.36 -2.68
N ARG A 113 -12.36 12.49 -2.27
CA ARG A 113 -12.73 12.36 -0.85
C ARG A 113 -11.54 12.01 0.04
N ALA A 114 -10.66 11.11 -0.40
CA ALA A 114 -9.46 10.75 0.37
C ALA A 114 -8.48 11.93 0.50
N VAL A 115 -8.33 12.73 -0.56
CA VAL A 115 -7.52 13.95 -0.55
C VAL A 115 -8.14 15.02 0.37
N ASP A 116 -9.46 15.21 0.29
CA ASP A 116 -10.20 16.14 1.14
C ASP A 116 -10.12 15.74 2.61
N ASP A 117 -10.26 14.45 2.93
CA ASP A 117 -10.10 13.90 4.27
C ASP A 117 -8.67 14.13 4.81
N LEU A 118 -7.67 13.91 3.97
CA LEU A 118 -6.26 14.14 4.32
C LEU A 118 -6.00 15.61 4.64
N ASN A 119 -6.44 16.52 3.78
CA ASN A 119 -6.29 17.97 3.97
C ASN A 119 -7.02 18.45 5.24
N THR A 120 -8.27 17.99 5.42
CA THR A 120 -9.07 18.33 6.61
C THR A 120 -8.39 17.84 7.89
N THR A 121 -7.74 16.67 7.86
CA THR A 121 -7.03 16.12 9.01
C THR A 121 -5.79 16.95 9.32
N ILE A 122 -5.02 17.33 8.30
CA ILE A 122 -3.84 18.17 8.45
C ILE A 122 -4.21 19.54 9.03
N ASP A 123 -5.29 20.16 8.56
CA ASP A 123 -5.76 21.45 9.07
C ASP A 123 -6.19 21.35 10.53
N TYR A 124 -6.91 20.28 10.90
CA TYR A 124 -7.26 20.01 12.29
C TYR A 124 -6.00 19.83 13.16
N LEU A 125 -5.02 19.04 12.70
CA LEU A 125 -3.78 18.80 13.43
C LEU A 125 -2.92 20.07 13.58
N LYS A 126 -2.94 20.94 12.57
CA LYS A 126 -2.25 22.23 12.61
C LYS A 126 -2.84 23.14 13.69
N HIS A 127 -4.15 23.11 13.88
CA HIS A 127 -4.83 23.93 14.89
C HIS A 127 -4.65 23.37 16.30
N ILE A 128 -4.83 22.06 16.49
CA ILE A 128 -4.79 21.42 17.82
C ILE A 128 -3.35 21.14 18.29
N TYR A 129 -2.43 20.79 17.39
CA TYR A 129 -1.03 20.46 17.71
C TYR A 129 -0.08 21.38 16.94
N PRO A 130 0.01 22.69 17.29
CA PRO A 130 0.83 23.64 16.55
C PRO A 130 2.33 23.29 16.59
N LYS A 131 2.79 22.60 17.65
CA LYS A 131 4.17 22.16 17.83
C LYS A 131 4.55 20.89 17.04
N MET A 132 3.57 20.20 16.44
CA MET A 132 3.82 19.01 15.62
C MET A 132 4.42 19.44 14.28
N ASP A 133 5.46 18.75 13.81
CA ASP A 133 6.08 19.00 12.52
C ASP A 133 5.20 18.46 11.37
N LEU A 134 5.47 18.94 10.14
CA LEU A 134 4.66 18.57 8.98
C LEU A 134 4.78 17.07 8.62
N ALA A 135 5.96 16.47 8.81
CA ALA A 135 6.17 15.07 8.47
C ALA A 135 5.34 14.16 9.38
N THR A 136 5.37 14.39 10.69
CA THR A 136 4.50 13.66 11.62
C THR A 136 3.01 13.93 11.36
N ARG A 137 2.60 15.17 11.03
CA ARG A 137 1.19 15.45 10.67
C ARG A 137 0.72 14.65 9.46
N LEU A 138 1.58 14.54 8.43
CA LEU A 138 1.28 13.76 7.22
C LEU A 138 1.16 12.27 7.54
N GLU A 139 2.03 11.75 8.41
CA GLU A 139 1.97 10.37 8.85
C GLU A 139 0.66 10.06 9.59
N VAL A 140 0.27 10.92 10.55
CA VAL A 140 -1.02 10.81 11.26
C VAL A 140 -2.19 10.89 10.28
N ALA A 141 -2.19 11.86 9.37
CA ALA A 141 -3.28 12.02 8.40
C ALA A 141 -3.41 10.81 7.47
N CYS A 142 -2.27 10.27 7.00
CA CYS A 142 -2.27 9.04 6.21
C CYS A 142 -2.79 7.84 7.01
N PHE A 143 -2.42 7.73 8.29
CA PHE A 143 -2.92 6.68 9.17
C PHE A 143 -4.44 6.78 9.35
N VAL A 144 -4.99 7.99 9.57
CA VAL A 144 -6.44 8.20 9.69
C VAL A 144 -7.18 7.78 8.43
N VAL A 145 -6.68 8.15 7.24
CA VAL A 145 -7.33 7.85 5.95
C VAL A 145 -7.27 6.37 5.59
N LYS A 146 -6.16 5.68 5.92
CA LYS A 146 -5.93 4.27 5.57
C LYS A 146 -6.65 3.29 6.49
N ASN A 147 -6.78 3.61 7.77
CA ASN A 147 -7.38 2.68 8.73
C ASN A 147 -8.90 2.67 8.65
N ASP A 148 -9.46 1.48 8.82
CA ASP A 148 -10.90 1.32 9.01
C ASP A 148 -11.24 1.55 10.49
N TRP A 149 -12.00 2.60 10.75
CA TRP A 149 -12.39 3.01 12.10
C TRP A 149 -13.70 2.33 12.55
N GLN A 150 -13.87 1.05 12.20
CA GLN A 150 -15.00 0.20 12.60
C GLN A 150 -16.38 0.84 12.29
N GLY A 151 -16.49 1.49 11.14
CA GLY A 151 -17.73 2.14 10.70
C GLY A 151 -18.01 3.52 11.32
N THR A 152 -17.13 4.03 12.19
CA THR A 152 -17.20 5.44 12.61
C THR A 152 -16.72 6.37 11.50
N LYS A 153 -17.18 7.64 11.51
CA LYS A 153 -16.74 8.60 10.50
C LYS A 153 -15.23 8.85 10.68
N ARG A 154 -14.44 8.58 9.63
CA ARG A 154 -12.96 8.70 9.63
C ARG A 154 -12.47 10.01 10.24
N MET A 155 -13.17 11.10 9.93
CA MET A 155 -12.84 12.47 10.32
C MET A 155 -13.35 12.89 11.70
N GLN A 156 -13.76 11.95 12.58
CA GLN A 156 -14.12 12.31 13.94
C GLN A 156 -12.88 12.75 14.74
N PRO A 157 -12.98 13.84 15.53
CA PRO A 157 -11.87 14.32 16.36
C PRO A 157 -11.29 13.26 17.30
N SER A 158 -12.11 12.33 17.80
CA SER A 158 -11.67 11.20 18.62
C SER A 158 -10.71 10.28 17.87
N ASN A 159 -11.07 9.89 16.64
CA ASN A 159 -10.25 9.01 15.81
C ASN A 159 -8.91 9.67 15.45
N ILE A 160 -8.93 10.98 15.17
CA ILE A 160 -7.69 11.73 14.91
C ILE A 160 -6.81 11.76 16.17
N ARG A 161 -7.39 11.96 17.37
CA ARG A 161 -6.63 11.90 18.63
C ARG A 161 -6.02 10.53 18.90
N GLU A 162 -6.78 9.45 18.66
CA GLU A 162 -6.26 8.08 18.78
C GLU A 162 -5.13 7.83 17.77
N ALA A 163 -5.27 8.30 16.53
CA ALA A 163 -4.19 8.22 15.54
C ALA A 163 -2.94 8.98 15.99
N VAL A 164 -3.09 10.16 16.60
CA VAL A 164 -1.96 10.91 17.18
C VAL A 164 -1.30 10.11 18.29
N LYS A 165 -2.07 9.52 19.23
CA LYS A 165 -1.51 8.69 20.30
C LYS A 165 -0.68 7.53 19.76
N VAL A 166 -1.20 6.81 18.77
CA VAL A 166 -0.53 5.65 18.17
C VAL A 166 0.74 6.06 17.42
N ILE A 167 0.64 7.02 16.49
CA ILE A 167 1.78 7.42 15.64
C ILE A 167 2.86 8.15 16.43
N THR A 168 2.47 8.99 17.39
CA THR A 168 3.41 9.78 18.18
C THR A 168 3.77 9.13 19.52
N ARG A 169 3.37 7.88 19.73
CA ARG A 169 3.61 7.12 20.97
C ARG A 169 3.28 7.95 22.22
N TYR A 170 2.10 8.55 22.23
CA TYR A 170 1.60 9.38 23.33
C TYR A 170 2.40 10.67 23.63
N ARG A 171 3.41 11.05 22.83
CA ARG A 171 4.20 12.29 23.05
C ARG A 171 3.34 13.56 23.18
N PHE A 172 2.21 13.64 22.46
CA PHE A 172 1.26 14.76 22.55
C PHE A 172 0.07 14.50 23.49
N HIS A 173 0.00 13.31 24.09
CA HIS A 173 -1.08 12.85 24.97
C HIS A 173 -0.53 11.99 26.13
N PRO A 174 0.35 12.53 27.00
CA PRO A 174 0.91 11.80 28.13
C PRO A 174 -0.17 11.24 29.06
N GLU A 175 -1.33 11.91 29.15
CA GLU A 175 -2.48 11.45 29.94
C GLU A 175 -3.11 10.16 29.42
N GLY A 176 -2.82 9.79 28.17
CA GLY A 176 -3.33 8.58 27.54
C GLY A 176 -2.36 7.40 27.58
N LEU A 177 -1.18 7.57 28.18
CA LEU A 177 -0.18 6.50 28.28
C LEU A 177 -0.80 5.29 28.98
N PRO A 178 -0.72 4.07 28.41
CA PRO A 178 -1.20 2.87 29.09
C PRO A 178 -0.42 2.68 30.39
N ALA A 179 -1.10 2.16 31.41
CA ALA A 179 -0.45 1.74 32.64
C ALA A 179 0.65 0.71 32.32
N PRO A 180 1.74 0.68 33.10
CA PRO A 180 2.76 -0.36 32.95
C PRO A 180 2.08 -1.73 33.04
N PRO A 181 2.58 -2.73 32.28
CA PRO A 181 2.03 -4.08 32.34
C PRO A 181 2.04 -4.57 33.78
N HIS A 182 0.99 -5.27 34.20
CA HIS A 182 0.89 -5.81 35.55
C HIS A 182 1.20 -7.31 35.51
N TRP A 183 2.10 -7.78 36.38
CA TRP A 183 2.58 -9.17 36.39
C TRP A 183 1.45 -10.21 36.53
N GLU A 184 0.34 -9.87 37.20
CA GLU A 184 -0.83 -10.76 37.34
C GLU A 184 -1.52 -11.08 36.00
N ASP A 185 -1.43 -10.20 34.99
CA ASP A 185 -2.05 -10.40 33.67
C ASP A 185 -1.34 -11.51 32.85
N TYR A 186 -0.14 -11.91 33.29
CA TYR A 186 0.73 -12.86 32.58
C TYR A 186 0.80 -14.24 33.26
N GLY A 187 0.21 -14.40 34.46
CA GLY A 187 0.12 -15.68 35.15
C GLY A 187 1.49 -16.35 35.38
N GLU A 188 1.71 -17.54 34.81
CA GLU A 188 2.99 -18.27 34.91
C GLU A 188 4.02 -17.84 33.83
N HIS A 189 3.63 -16.98 32.89
CA HIS A 189 4.46 -16.53 31.77
C HIS A 189 5.28 -15.29 32.13
N GLN A 190 6.22 -15.46 33.06
CA GLN A 190 7.07 -14.38 33.54
C GLN A 190 7.97 -13.77 32.45
N ASP A 191 8.39 -14.57 31.47
CA ASP A 191 9.14 -14.16 30.29
C ASP A 191 8.39 -13.12 29.46
N LEU A 192 7.09 -13.33 29.22
CA LEU A 192 6.24 -12.40 28.48
C LEU A 192 6.01 -11.08 29.22
N TYR A 193 5.97 -11.12 30.55
CA TYR A 193 5.89 -9.92 31.38
C TYR A 193 7.18 -9.09 31.29
N GLU A 194 8.34 -9.73 31.43
CA GLU A 194 9.64 -9.06 31.36
C GLU A 194 9.86 -8.40 29.99
N GLU A 195 9.45 -9.05 28.90
CA GLU A 195 9.48 -8.46 27.55
C GLU A 195 8.55 -7.24 27.42
N ALA A 196 7.32 -7.34 27.93
CA ALA A 196 6.35 -6.24 27.85
C ALA A 196 6.75 -5.04 28.73
N ASP A 197 7.28 -5.30 29.92
CA ASP A 197 7.78 -4.27 30.84
C ASP A 197 9.00 -3.56 30.26
N ALA A 198 9.94 -4.30 29.68
CA ALA A 198 11.08 -3.73 28.98
C ALA A 198 10.67 -2.87 27.77
N GLU A 199 9.67 -3.31 26.99
CA GLU A 199 9.14 -2.53 25.87
C GLU A 199 8.45 -1.24 26.36
N TRP A 200 7.64 -1.32 27.42
CA TRP A 200 6.99 -0.16 28.02
C TRP A 200 8.02 0.84 28.56
N ASN A 201 9.02 0.37 29.32
CA ASN A 201 10.10 1.20 29.86
C ASN A 201 10.90 1.89 28.74
N ARG A 202 11.23 1.18 27.66
CA ARG A 202 11.91 1.77 26.50
C ARG A 202 11.07 2.88 25.86
N ILE A 203 9.76 2.66 25.67
CA ILE A 203 8.85 3.67 25.10
C ILE A 203 8.82 4.93 25.97
N VAL A 204 8.74 4.74 27.29
CA VAL A 204 8.70 5.86 28.23
C VAL A 204 10.03 6.62 28.25
N GLU A 205 11.16 5.92 28.33
CA GLU A 205 12.49 6.53 28.42
C GLU A 205 12.89 7.26 27.13
N GLU A 206 12.62 6.69 25.95
CA GLU A 206 12.94 7.29 24.65
C GLU A 206 12.10 8.55 24.35
N ASP A 207 10.79 8.53 24.64
CA ASP A 207 9.85 9.57 24.18
C ASP A 207 9.51 10.62 25.26
N PHE A 208 9.66 10.31 26.56
CA PHE A 208 9.32 11.22 27.67
C PHE A 208 10.53 11.66 28.52
N GLY A 209 11.69 11.01 28.35
CA GLY A 209 12.85 11.21 29.23
C GLY A 209 12.67 10.53 30.60
N PRO A 210 13.64 10.64 31.52
CA PRO A 210 13.53 10.04 32.84
C PRO A 210 12.30 10.62 33.56
N LEU A 211 11.35 9.75 33.92
CA LEU A 211 10.23 10.12 34.77
C LEU A 211 10.79 10.68 36.09
N PRO A 212 10.21 11.75 36.67
CA PRO A 212 10.64 12.24 37.96
C PRO A 212 10.49 11.13 39.00
N ASP A 213 11.58 10.83 39.71
CA ASP A 213 11.57 9.90 40.84
C ASP A 213 10.48 10.33 41.84
N ASN A 214 9.47 9.48 42.03
CA ASN A 214 8.47 9.60 43.10
C ASN A 214 8.95 8.86 44.35
#